data_AF-A0A3M0VZD9-F1
#
_entry.id   AF-A0A3M0VZD9-F1
#
_cell.length_a   1.000
_cell.length_b   1.000
_cell.length_c   1.000
_cell.angle_alpha   90.00
_cell.angle_beta   90.00
_cell.angle_gamma   90.00
#
_symmetry.space_group_name_H-M   'P 1'
#
loop_
_entity.id
_entity.type
_entity.pdbx_description
1 polymer ?
#
loop_
_entity_poly.entity_id
_entity_poly.type
_entity_poly.pdbx_seq_one_letter_code
_entity_poly.pdbx_strand_id
1 'polypeptide(L)'
;MPVYVISWNAHDMTNGTPLESDTTIQTKTLANVTKQFTNASGVSTALSKMETMQGTRGFWLRKTGDPTGRPNSTADAWDVLVKEQSENALNELAQFEARTVRRKEDLKTRTSGYVEWSPPIDLDPQTGCAIDMAIARSYESAHSPDELENYIILGDKIPEIELLNGLNWNDANPNGFIYPDKGKLVFKTGITPIAVLMKGTQVNEEGNGDTPVLKDGRTTGITMGRVSPAWGEHDITMPDGSKKRTRELVIFNLKKTEAFSQKGDSGSAIVRCVGERAELVGMLTSGRGEGYDPDITWATPAEVLQQQWAAQGYYLPGTG
;
A
#
# COMPACT_ATOMS: atom_id res chain seq x y z
N MET A 1 25.63 -3.91 8.15
CA MET A 1 25.03 -4.52 6.95
C MET A 1 24.05 -3.52 6.37
N PRO A 2 23.92 -3.38 5.04
CA PRO A 2 22.92 -2.48 4.46
C PRO A 2 21.50 -2.94 4.79
N VAL A 3 20.60 -1.98 4.94
CA VAL A 3 19.19 -2.18 5.25
C VAL A 3 18.37 -1.62 4.11
N TYR A 4 17.55 -2.49 3.53
CA TYR A 4 16.78 -2.20 2.33
C TYR A 4 15.33 -1.96 2.73
N VAL A 5 14.81 -0.77 2.42
CA VAL A 5 13.37 -0.48 2.45
C VAL A 5 12.86 -0.80 1.05
N ILE A 6 12.51 -2.06 0.82
CA ILE A 6 12.07 -2.55 -0.49
C ILE A 6 10.57 -2.30 -0.65
N SER A 7 10.20 -1.25 -1.39
CA SER A 7 8.85 -1.11 -1.95
C SER A 7 8.68 -2.07 -3.12
N TRP A 8 7.62 -2.90 -3.12
CA TRP A 8 7.44 -3.98 -4.11
C TRP A 8 6.95 -3.48 -5.48
N ASN A 9 7.89 -3.15 -6.37
CA ASN A 9 7.65 -3.17 -7.82
C ASN A 9 8.04 -4.54 -8.38
N ALA A 10 7.05 -5.41 -8.62
CA ALA A 10 7.25 -6.73 -9.21
C ALA A 10 6.95 -6.69 -10.73
N HIS A 11 8.00 -6.70 -11.55
CA HIS A 11 7.91 -6.94 -12.99
C HIS A 11 8.25 -8.39 -13.33
N ASP A 12 7.46 -9.00 -14.22
CA ASP A 12 7.82 -10.27 -14.87
C ASP A 12 8.74 -9.97 -16.06
N MET A 13 10.03 -10.29 -15.92
CA MET A 13 11.04 -10.06 -16.95
C MET A 13 11.04 -11.10 -18.08
N THR A 14 10.09 -12.05 -18.11
CA THR A 14 10.13 -13.14 -19.11
C THR A 14 9.27 -12.92 -20.36
N ASN A 15 8.21 -12.10 -20.32
CA ASN A 15 7.27 -12.00 -21.45
C ASN A 15 6.78 -10.59 -21.85
N GLY A 16 7.12 -9.52 -21.12
CA GLY A 16 6.81 -8.14 -21.55
C GLY A 16 5.32 -7.76 -21.63
N THR A 17 4.41 -8.66 -21.30
CA THR A 17 2.97 -8.40 -21.17
C THR A 17 2.62 -7.86 -19.79
N PRO A 18 1.78 -6.82 -19.67
CA PRO A 18 1.16 -6.47 -18.40
C PRO A 18 0.38 -7.68 -17.85
N LEU A 19 0.54 -7.97 -16.57
CA LEU A 19 -0.39 -8.85 -15.86
C LEU A 19 -1.74 -8.13 -15.78
N GLU A 20 -2.70 -8.56 -16.61
CA GLU A 20 -4.10 -8.14 -16.48
C GLU A 20 -4.63 -8.44 -15.07
N SER A 21 -5.68 -7.71 -14.68
CA SER A 21 -6.08 -7.48 -13.29
C SER A 21 -6.78 -8.65 -12.58
N ASP A 22 -6.14 -9.82 -12.50
CA ASP A 22 -6.71 -11.03 -11.88
C ASP A 22 -6.94 -10.90 -10.36
N THR A 23 -6.16 -10.06 -9.67
CA THR A 23 -6.33 -9.83 -8.22
C THR A 23 -7.67 -9.17 -7.86
N THR A 24 -8.27 -8.38 -8.75
CA THR A 24 -9.52 -7.65 -8.44
C THR A 24 -10.77 -8.52 -8.61
N ILE A 25 -10.68 -9.59 -9.41
CA ILE A 25 -11.77 -10.56 -9.58
C ILE A 25 -11.83 -11.49 -8.36
N GLN A 26 -10.68 -12.00 -7.88
CA GLN A 26 -10.65 -12.96 -6.78
C GLN A 26 -11.07 -12.39 -5.40
N THR A 27 -10.75 -11.13 -5.08
CA THR A 27 -11.17 -10.56 -3.77
C THR A 27 -12.69 -10.35 -3.67
N LYS A 28 -13.37 -10.08 -4.78
CA LYS A 28 -14.84 -9.99 -4.82
C LYS A 28 -15.48 -11.36 -4.56
N THR A 29 -14.87 -12.44 -5.06
CA THR A 29 -15.30 -13.81 -4.76
C THR A 29 -15.13 -14.12 -3.27
N LEU A 30 -13.98 -13.78 -2.68
CA LEU A 30 -13.68 -14.05 -1.27
C LEU A 30 -14.71 -13.42 -0.32
N ALA A 31 -15.02 -12.13 -0.51
CA ALA A 31 -16.03 -11.42 0.30
C ALA A 31 -17.45 -12.00 0.14
N ASN A 32 -17.80 -12.50 -1.06
CA ASN A 32 -19.09 -13.15 -1.30
C ASN A 32 -19.16 -14.55 -0.66
N VAL A 33 -18.07 -15.33 -0.71
CA VAL A 33 -17.97 -16.66 -0.07
C VAL A 33 -18.08 -16.54 1.45
N THR A 34 -17.36 -15.60 2.08
CA THR A 34 -17.49 -15.36 3.53
C THR A 34 -18.92 -14.95 3.91
N LYS A 35 -19.57 -14.10 3.10
CA LYS A 35 -20.95 -13.64 3.33
C LYS A 35 -21.99 -14.76 3.15
N GLN A 36 -21.74 -15.74 2.28
CA GLN A 36 -22.57 -16.95 2.18
C GLN A 36 -22.39 -17.86 3.40
N PHE A 37 -21.15 -18.00 3.89
CA PHE A 37 -20.84 -18.80 5.08
C PHE A 37 -21.58 -18.33 6.35
N THR A 38 -21.67 -17.02 6.58
CA THR A 38 -22.41 -16.45 7.72
C THR A 38 -23.91 -16.74 7.66
N ASN A 39 -24.49 -16.78 6.46
CA ASN A 39 -25.92 -17.01 6.27
C ASN A 39 -26.31 -18.50 6.33
N ALA A 40 -25.40 -19.41 5.99
CA ALA A 40 -25.65 -20.86 5.98
C ALA A 40 -25.34 -21.57 7.31
N SER A 41 -24.48 -21.00 8.16
CA SER A 41 -23.97 -21.70 9.36
C SER A 41 -24.75 -21.44 10.65
N GLY A 42 -25.65 -20.45 10.69
CA GLY A 42 -26.48 -20.14 11.87
C GLY A 42 -25.72 -19.59 13.09
N VAL A 43 -24.41 -19.33 12.98
CA VAL A 43 -23.60 -18.76 14.06
C VAL A 43 -23.73 -17.23 14.06
N SER A 44 -24.40 -16.69 15.07
CA SER A 44 -24.61 -15.25 15.23
C SER A 44 -23.40 -14.57 15.86
N THR A 45 -22.84 -13.57 15.18
CA THR A 45 -22.22 -12.39 15.83
C THR A 45 -22.61 -11.16 15.02
N ALA A 46 -23.14 -10.14 15.69
CA ALA A 46 -23.92 -9.09 15.03
C ALA A 46 -23.08 -7.88 14.61
N LEU A 47 -23.28 -7.42 13.38
CA LEU A 47 -23.05 -6.03 12.98
C LEU A 47 -24.20 -5.55 12.08
N SER A 48 -24.96 -4.57 12.58
CA SER A 48 -25.90 -3.75 11.79
C SER A 48 -25.11 -2.60 11.13
N LYS A 49 -25.51 -1.87 10.08
CA LYS A 49 -26.77 -1.66 9.29
C LYS A 49 -26.31 -1.05 7.93
N MET A 50 -27.09 -0.75 6.88
CA MET A 50 -28.53 -0.72 6.56
C MET A 50 -28.70 -0.91 5.03
N GLU A 51 -29.93 -0.98 4.51
CA GLU A 51 -30.24 -1.09 3.07
C GLU A 51 -30.45 0.28 2.38
N THR A 52 -30.30 0.31 1.05
CA THR A 52 -31.26 0.99 0.17
C THR A 52 -31.49 0.25 -1.16
N MET A 53 -32.76 0.12 -1.54
CA MET A 53 -33.31 -0.01 -2.90
C MET A 53 -32.85 -1.16 -3.81
N GLN A 54 -33.39 -2.37 -3.58
CA GLN A 54 -34.51 -2.92 -4.39
C GLN A 54 -34.80 -4.38 -4.03
N GLY A 55 -36.07 -4.71 -3.76
CA GLY A 55 -36.56 -6.10 -3.76
C GLY A 55 -36.58 -6.83 -2.40
N THR A 56 -37.50 -6.44 -1.51
CA THR A 56 -37.84 -7.24 -0.33
C THR A 56 -38.35 -8.63 -0.73
N ARG A 57 -37.71 -9.69 -0.23
CA ARG A 57 -38.27 -11.06 -0.19
C ARG A 57 -38.07 -11.64 1.21
N GLY A 58 -39.11 -11.57 2.03
CA GLY A 58 -39.11 -12.18 3.36
C GLY A 58 -39.18 -13.71 3.26
N PHE A 59 -38.59 -14.40 4.24
CA PHE A 59 -38.73 -15.85 4.42
C PHE A 59 -39.41 -16.16 5.75
N TRP A 60 -40.35 -17.10 5.70
CA TRP A 60 -41.06 -17.61 6.87
C TRP A 60 -40.25 -18.72 7.54
N LEU A 61 -40.16 -18.71 8.87
CA LEU A 61 -39.58 -19.80 9.64
C LEU A 61 -40.56 -20.96 9.76
N ARG A 62 -40.15 -22.18 9.35
CA ARG A 62 -40.91 -23.42 9.58
C ARG A 62 -40.36 -24.15 10.80
N LYS A 63 -41.24 -24.51 11.74
CA LYS A 63 -40.91 -25.33 12.91
C LYS A 63 -40.69 -26.79 12.47
N THR A 64 -39.63 -27.44 12.94
CA THR A 64 -39.38 -28.87 12.73
C THR A 64 -40.44 -29.72 13.45
N GLY A 65 -41.06 -30.66 12.73
CA GLY A 65 -42.05 -31.60 13.31
C GLY A 65 -43.30 -31.95 12.48
N ASP A 66 -43.37 -31.61 11.19
CA ASP A 66 -44.52 -31.95 10.32
C ASP A 66 -44.15 -33.12 9.36
N PRO A 67 -44.74 -34.33 9.52
CA PRO A 67 -44.32 -35.53 8.78
C PRO A 67 -44.84 -35.66 7.33
N THR A 68 -45.55 -34.67 6.77
CA THR A 68 -46.39 -34.90 5.57
C THR A 68 -46.08 -34.07 4.31
N GLY A 69 -44.93 -33.37 4.26
CA GLY A 69 -44.50 -32.61 3.09
C GLY A 69 -43.71 -33.42 2.06
N ARG A 70 -44.23 -33.55 0.82
CA ARG A 70 -43.47 -34.06 -0.35
C ARG A 70 -42.29 -33.12 -0.70
N PRO A 71 -41.16 -33.62 -1.22
CA PRO A 71 -40.01 -32.80 -1.57
C PRO A 71 -40.28 -31.92 -2.80
N ASN A 72 -39.93 -30.64 -2.71
CA ASN A 72 -39.85 -29.74 -3.86
C ASN A 72 -38.42 -29.77 -4.41
N SER A 73 -38.24 -30.42 -5.55
CA SER A 73 -36.95 -30.80 -6.16
C SER A 73 -36.03 -29.66 -6.64
N THR A 74 -36.29 -28.42 -6.22
CA THR A 74 -35.52 -27.24 -6.61
C THR A 74 -34.73 -26.59 -5.48
N ALA A 75 -35.12 -26.78 -4.22
CA ALA A 75 -34.34 -26.25 -3.08
C ALA A 75 -33.06 -27.08 -2.86
N ASP A 76 -33.21 -28.41 -2.79
CA ASP A 76 -32.12 -29.37 -2.59
C ASP A 76 -31.03 -29.23 -3.68
N ALA A 77 -31.41 -28.87 -4.91
CA ALA A 77 -30.50 -28.67 -6.02
C ALA A 77 -29.60 -27.42 -5.86
N TRP A 78 -30.10 -26.34 -5.23
CA TRP A 78 -29.29 -25.15 -4.97
C TRP A 78 -28.30 -25.38 -3.82
N ASP A 79 -28.72 -26.07 -2.76
CA ASP A 79 -27.84 -26.40 -1.64
C ASP A 79 -26.71 -27.35 -2.06
N VAL A 80 -26.99 -28.32 -2.94
CA VAL A 80 -25.97 -29.19 -3.55
C VAL A 80 -25.01 -28.38 -4.42
N LEU A 81 -25.51 -27.48 -5.29
CA LEU A 81 -24.66 -26.67 -6.17
C LEU A 81 -23.75 -25.71 -5.38
N VAL A 82 -24.27 -25.04 -4.35
CA VAL A 82 -23.48 -24.14 -3.49
C VAL A 82 -22.42 -24.93 -2.71
N LYS A 83 -22.74 -26.14 -2.26
CA LYS A 83 -21.78 -27.03 -1.61
C LYS A 83 -20.68 -27.48 -2.56
N GLU A 84 -21.01 -27.93 -3.77
CA GLU A 84 -20.05 -28.36 -4.79
C GLU A 84 -19.12 -27.21 -5.22
N GLN A 85 -19.66 -26.00 -5.40
CA GLN A 85 -18.85 -24.79 -5.64
C GLN A 85 -17.90 -24.48 -4.48
N SER A 86 -18.34 -24.66 -3.24
CA SER A 86 -17.51 -24.45 -2.04
C SER A 86 -16.40 -25.49 -1.91
N GLU A 87 -16.69 -26.76 -2.20
CA GLU A 87 -15.70 -27.85 -2.20
C GLU A 87 -14.67 -27.68 -3.32
N ASN A 88 -15.10 -27.23 -4.51
CA ASN A 88 -14.18 -26.89 -5.60
C ASN A 88 -13.29 -25.69 -5.26
N ALA A 89 -13.84 -24.61 -4.68
CA ALA A 89 -13.04 -23.45 -4.25
C ALA A 89 -12.02 -23.82 -3.16
N LEU A 90 -12.37 -24.71 -2.22
CA LEU A 90 -11.43 -25.25 -1.22
C LEU A 90 -10.32 -26.09 -1.86
N ASN A 91 -10.65 -26.91 -2.86
CA ASN A 91 -9.67 -27.70 -3.60
C ASN A 91 -8.74 -26.82 -4.45
N GLU A 92 -9.25 -25.76 -5.08
CA GLU A 92 -8.45 -24.77 -5.81
C GLU A 92 -7.51 -24.01 -4.87
N LEU A 93 -7.99 -23.58 -3.70
CA LEU A 93 -7.17 -22.95 -2.67
C LEU A 93 -6.07 -23.88 -2.16
N ALA A 94 -6.39 -25.14 -1.85
CA ALA A 94 -5.40 -26.13 -1.41
C ALA A 94 -4.37 -26.44 -2.50
N GLN A 95 -4.77 -26.46 -3.78
CA GLN A 95 -3.84 -26.60 -4.90
C GLN A 95 -2.97 -25.36 -5.10
N PHE A 96 -3.51 -24.15 -4.92
CA PHE A 96 -2.74 -22.91 -4.96
C PHE A 96 -1.73 -22.84 -3.81
N GLU A 97 -2.13 -23.21 -2.59
CA GLU A 97 -1.24 -23.34 -1.43
C GLU A 97 -0.10 -24.33 -1.71
N ALA A 98 -0.42 -25.54 -2.20
CA ALA A 98 0.57 -26.55 -2.51
C ALA A 98 1.53 -26.15 -3.66
N ARG A 99 1.03 -25.47 -4.68
CA ARG A 99 1.83 -25.03 -5.85
C ARG A 99 2.67 -23.78 -5.56
N THR A 100 2.15 -22.84 -4.77
CA THR A 100 2.73 -21.49 -4.63
C THR A 100 3.31 -21.26 -3.24
N VAL A 101 2.58 -21.60 -2.18
CA VAL A 101 3.00 -21.34 -0.79
C VAL A 101 4.04 -22.37 -0.38
N ARG A 102 3.72 -23.68 -0.42
CA ARG A 102 4.65 -24.74 0.01
C ARG A 102 5.94 -24.79 -0.79
N ARG A 103 5.89 -24.53 -2.09
CA ARG A 103 7.11 -24.40 -2.92
C ARG A 103 8.03 -23.25 -2.49
N LYS A 104 7.48 -22.24 -1.82
CA LYS A 104 8.22 -21.07 -1.28
C LYS A 104 8.39 -21.15 0.24
N GLU A 105 7.96 -22.20 0.93
CA GLU A 105 8.26 -22.40 2.37
C GLU A 105 9.75 -22.66 2.58
N ASP A 106 10.37 -23.47 1.71
CA ASP A 106 11.82 -23.61 1.69
C ASP A 106 12.47 -22.28 1.25
N LEU A 107 13.34 -21.73 2.09
CA LEU A 107 14.10 -20.53 1.77
C LEU A 107 15.04 -20.76 0.58
N LYS A 108 15.53 -21.99 0.38
CA LYS A 108 16.49 -22.35 -0.66
C LYS A 108 15.92 -22.38 -2.07
N THR A 109 14.60 -22.42 -2.22
CA THR A 109 13.90 -22.39 -3.52
C THR A 109 13.44 -20.99 -3.92
N ARG A 110 13.57 -20.00 -3.03
CA ARG A 110 13.24 -18.60 -3.34
C ARG A 110 14.34 -17.98 -4.20
N THR A 111 13.95 -17.26 -5.24
CA THR A 111 14.89 -16.61 -6.18
C THR A 111 15.29 -15.19 -5.76
N SER A 112 14.41 -14.49 -5.03
CA SER A 112 14.59 -13.05 -4.75
C SER A 112 14.94 -12.73 -3.28
N GLY A 113 14.47 -13.54 -2.31
CA GLY A 113 14.64 -13.27 -0.89
C GLY A 113 13.50 -13.77 0.00
N TYR A 114 13.42 -13.26 1.23
CA TYR A 114 12.37 -13.57 2.21
C TYR A 114 12.02 -12.38 3.12
N VAL A 115 10.78 -12.32 3.61
CA VAL A 115 10.38 -11.41 4.69
C VAL A 115 10.96 -11.95 6.01
N GLU A 116 11.72 -11.13 6.72
CA GLU A 116 12.36 -11.48 7.99
C GLU A 116 11.55 -10.99 9.20
N TRP A 117 10.87 -9.84 9.05
CA TRP A 117 10.00 -9.28 10.09
C TRP A 117 8.83 -8.54 9.45
N SER A 118 7.62 -8.76 9.95
CA SER A 118 6.39 -8.07 9.52
C SER A 118 5.40 -8.15 10.70
N PRO A 119 5.31 -7.12 11.55
CA PRO A 119 4.33 -7.10 12.62
C PRO A 119 2.91 -7.01 12.03
N PRO A 120 1.86 -7.38 12.78
CA PRO A 120 0.50 -6.97 12.45
C PRO A 120 0.42 -5.43 12.39
N ILE A 121 -0.40 -4.90 11.48
CA ILE A 121 -0.68 -3.46 11.42
C ILE A 121 -1.18 -2.96 12.79
N ASP A 122 -0.56 -1.89 13.28
CA ASP A 122 -1.00 -1.18 14.49
C ASP A 122 -0.70 0.31 14.42
N LEU A 123 -0.93 1.05 15.50
CA LEU A 123 -0.48 2.42 15.68
C LEU A 123 0.80 2.45 16.52
N ASP A 124 1.74 3.32 16.13
CA ASP A 124 2.87 3.65 16.98
C ASP A 124 2.37 4.36 18.26
N PRO A 125 2.75 3.88 19.46
CA PRO A 125 2.16 4.36 20.71
C PRO A 125 2.64 5.76 21.11
N GLN A 126 3.69 6.31 20.50
CA GLN A 126 4.21 7.64 20.80
C GLN A 126 3.64 8.71 19.88
N THR A 127 3.49 8.39 18.59
CA THR A 127 3.14 9.33 17.52
C THR A 127 1.68 9.21 17.05
N GLY A 128 1.07 8.04 17.19
CA GLY A 128 -0.24 7.71 16.65
C GLY A 128 -0.25 7.46 15.13
N CYS A 129 0.91 7.39 14.48
CA CYS A 129 1.03 7.01 13.07
C CYS A 129 0.71 5.52 12.89
N ALA A 130 0.22 5.14 11.72
CA ALA A 130 0.06 3.73 11.37
C ALA A 130 1.44 3.09 11.17
N ILE A 131 1.60 1.84 11.61
CA ILE A 131 2.77 1.00 11.35
C ILE A 131 2.28 -0.19 10.52
N ASP A 132 2.42 -0.10 9.21
CA ASP A 132 2.17 -1.18 8.25
C ASP A 132 3.42 -1.33 7.38
N MET A 133 4.37 -2.15 7.85
CA MET A 133 5.70 -2.28 7.25
C MET A 133 6.24 -3.69 7.39
N ALA A 134 7.19 -4.05 6.51
CA ALA A 134 7.94 -5.29 6.61
C ALA A 134 9.43 -5.05 6.31
N ILE A 135 10.30 -5.81 6.98
CA ILE A 135 11.72 -5.93 6.66
C ILE A 135 11.90 -7.21 5.86
N ALA A 136 12.40 -7.09 4.64
CA ALA A 136 12.71 -8.20 3.76
C ALA A 136 14.20 -8.28 3.46
N ARG A 137 14.76 -9.50 3.51
CA ARG A 137 16.12 -9.80 3.09
C ARG A 137 16.09 -10.34 1.67
N SER A 138 16.64 -9.59 0.74
CA SER A 138 16.91 -10.06 -0.62
C SER A 138 18.19 -10.90 -0.68
N TYR A 139 18.26 -11.84 -1.63
CA TYR A 139 19.52 -12.53 -1.94
C TYR A 139 20.42 -11.67 -2.81
N GLU A 140 21.74 -11.74 -2.60
CA GLU A 140 22.73 -11.02 -3.40
C GLU A 140 22.65 -11.43 -4.88
N SER A 141 22.39 -12.71 -5.16
CA SER A 141 22.16 -13.24 -6.51
C SER A 141 20.90 -12.73 -7.22
N ALA A 142 20.05 -11.95 -6.54
CA ALA A 142 18.87 -11.32 -7.11
C ALA A 142 19.12 -9.89 -7.61
N HIS A 143 20.33 -9.35 -7.39
CA HIS A 143 20.72 -7.98 -7.73
C HIS A 143 21.98 -7.98 -8.61
N SER A 144 22.18 -6.93 -9.40
CA SER A 144 23.51 -6.66 -9.97
C SER A 144 24.48 -6.24 -8.85
N PRO A 145 25.79 -6.57 -8.93
CA PRO A 145 26.78 -6.12 -7.95
C PRO A 145 26.83 -4.60 -7.72
N ASP A 146 26.41 -3.82 -8.72
CA ASP A 146 26.42 -2.35 -8.71
C ASP A 146 25.11 -1.72 -8.15
N GLU A 147 24.11 -2.53 -7.78
CA GLU A 147 22.74 -2.08 -7.47
C GLU A 147 22.39 -1.95 -5.97
N LEU A 148 23.38 -1.99 -5.07
CA LEU A 148 23.15 -1.88 -3.61
C LEU A 148 22.87 -0.44 -3.14
N GLU A 149 21.92 0.24 -3.81
CA GLU A 149 21.43 1.58 -3.50
C GLU A 149 19.91 1.62 -3.60
N ASN A 150 19.23 2.33 -2.69
CA ASN A 150 17.83 2.69 -2.92
C ASN A 150 17.80 3.86 -3.92
N TYR A 151 17.10 3.71 -5.03
CA TYR A 151 16.92 4.76 -6.03
C TYR A 151 15.54 4.71 -6.69
N ILE A 152 15.13 5.85 -7.24
CA ILE A 152 13.99 5.98 -8.16
C ILE A 152 14.57 6.26 -9.56
N ILE A 153 14.01 5.65 -10.60
CA ILE A 153 14.29 6.02 -11.99
C ILE A 153 13.17 6.97 -12.44
N LEU A 154 13.52 8.22 -12.73
CA LEU A 154 12.54 9.27 -13.07
C LEU A 154 11.85 9.03 -14.43
N GLY A 155 12.48 8.25 -15.31
CA GLY A 155 11.91 7.88 -16.62
C GLY A 155 11.61 9.09 -17.51
N ASP A 156 10.67 8.90 -18.44
CA ASP A 156 10.20 9.88 -19.42
C ASP A 156 8.74 10.31 -19.23
N LYS A 157 8.01 9.71 -18.27
CA LYS A 157 6.59 10.00 -17.99
C LYS A 157 6.34 11.48 -17.71
N ILE A 158 7.21 12.10 -16.91
CA ILE A 158 7.16 13.53 -16.60
C ILE A 158 8.40 14.18 -17.23
N PRO A 159 8.26 15.22 -18.09
CA PRO A 159 9.40 15.92 -18.66
C PRO A 159 10.33 16.50 -17.59
N GLU A 160 11.65 16.45 -17.81
CA GLU A 160 12.66 17.01 -16.92
C GLU A 160 12.35 18.45 -16.48
N ILE A 161 11.98 19.32 -17.43
CA ILE A 161 11.62 20.71 -17.14
C ILE A 161 10.40 20.84 -16.23
N GLU A 162 9.46 19.90 -16.28
CA GLU A 162 8.29 19.89 -15.41
C GLU A 162 8.65 19.40 -13.99
N LEU A 163 9.54 18.41 -13.87
CA LEU A 163 10.11 17.99 -12.59
C LEU A 163 10.92 19.12 -11.93
N LEU A 164 11.74 19.83 -12.72
CA LEU A 164 12.48 21.00 -12.26
C LEU A 164 11.54 22.09 -11.76
N ASN A 165 10.54 22.51 -12.54
CA ASN A 165 9.58 23.54 -12.14
C ASN A 165 8.71 23.11 -10.94
N GLY A 166 8.33 21.83 -10.86
CA GLY A 166 7.48 21.31 -9.80
C GLY A 166 8.18 21.13 -8.46
N LEU A 167 9.49 20.87 -8.47
CA LEU A 167 10.32 20.68 -7.27
C LEU A 167 11.08 21.98 -6.88
N ASN A 168 11.41 22.85 -7.83
CA ASN A 168 12.10 24.13 -7.62
C ASN A 168 11.20 25.34 -7.88
N TRP A 169 10.25 25.59 -6.99
CA TRP A 169 9.32 26.72 -7.15
C TRP A 169 10.00 28.10 -6.94
N ASN A 170 11.22 28.15 -6.41
CA ASN A 170 11.94 29.39 -6.16
C ASN A 170 13.45 29.16 -6.34
N ASP A 171 14.04 29.81 -7.35
CA ASP A 171 15.46 29.68 -7.73
C ASP A 171 16.44 30.11 -6.62
N ALA A 172 15.99 30.88 -5.63
CA ALA A 172 16.80 31.27 -4.48
C ALA A 172 16.94 30.15 -3.43
N ASN A 173 16.24 29.02 -3.57
CA ASN A 173 16.36 27.88 -2.67
C ASN A 173 17.74 27.21 -2.82
N PRO A 174 18.63 27.24 -1.80
CA PRO A 174 20.04 26.88 -1.95
C PRO A 174 20.30 25.39 -2.19
N ASN A 175 19.30 24.52 -1.95
CA ASN A 175 19.39 23.07 -2.04
C ASN A 175 18.34 22.49 -3.02
N GLY A 176 17.96 23.26 -4.04
CA GLY A 176 17.00 22.82 -5.06
C GLY A 176 17.37 21.49 -5.72
N PHE A 177 16.36 20.82 -6.27
CA PHE A 177 16.51 19.63 -7.09
C PHE A 177 17.37 19.93 -8.33
N ILE A 178 18.29 19.02 -8.65
CA ILE A 178 19.05 18.99 -9.90
C ILE A 178 18.74 17.64 -10.53
N TYR A 179 18.39 17.62 -11.83
CA TYR A 179 18.06 16.37 -12.49
C TYR A 179 19.31 15.44 -12.54
N PRO A 180 19.26 14.23 -11.96
CA PRO A 180 20.43 13.37 -11.83
C PRO A 180 20.81 12.71 -13.16
N ASP A 181 22.08 12.33 -13.34
CA ASP A 181 22.54 11.59 -14.52
C ASP A 181 21.64 10.36 -14.79
N LYS A 182 21.20 10.23 -16.04
CA LYS A 182 20.27 9.18 -16.53
C LYS A 182 18.97 9.06 -15.72
N GLY A 183 18.57 10.09 -14.98
CA GLY A 183 17.37 10.07 -14.15
C GLY A 183 17.44 9.13 -12.93
N LYS A 184 18.64 8.69 -12.50
CA LYS A 184 18.81 7.82 -11.33
C LYS A 184 18.88 8.62 -10.03
N LEU A 185 17.75 8.81 -9.37
CA LEU A 185 17.62 9.57 -8.12
C LEU A 185 17.92 8.68 -6.90
N VAL A 186 19.10 8.81 -6.30
CA VAL A 186 19.57 7.96 -5.18
C VAL A 186 19.19 8.52 -3.81
N PHE A 187 18.65 7.69 -2.92
CA PHE A 187 18.28 8.02 -1.53
C PHE A 187 18.79 6.97 -0.51
N LYS A 188 20.12 6.86 -0.39
CA LYS A 188 20.76 5.83 0.45
C LYS A 188 20.58 6.00 1.97
N THR A 189 20.60 7.23 2.50
CA THR A 189 20.87 7.44 3.95
C THR A 189 20.06 8.56 4.62
N GLY A 190 19.49 9.49 3.85
CA GLY A 190 18.80 10.65 4.41
C GLY A 190 17.35 10.35 4.77
N ILE A 191 16.96 10.69 5.99
CA ILE A 191 15.56 10.81 6.42
C ILE A 191 15.32 12.28 6.76
N THR A 192 14.26 12.86 6.22
CA THR A 192 13.87 14.22 6.60
C THR A 192 13.19 14.19 7.97
N PRO A 193 13.67 14.92 8.98
CA PRO A 193 12.98 14.99 10.27
C PRO A 193 11.60 15.62 10.11
N ILE A 194 10.61 15.11 10.84
CA ILE A 194 9.22 15.57 10.86
C ILE A 194 9.15 17.08 11.14
N ALA A 195 9.95 17.57 12.09
CA ALA A 195 10.00 19.00 12.43
C ALA A 195 10.47 19.90 11.26
N VAL A 196 11.26 19.36 10.32
CA VAL A 196 11.66 20.05 9.09
C VAL A 196 10.54 19.96 8.05
N LEU A 197 9.94 18.78 7.85
CA LEU A 197 8.82 18.58 6.93
C LEU A 197 7.66 19.55 7.21
N MET A 198 7.25 19.65 8.47
CA MET A 198 6.10 20.48 8.89
C MET A 198 6.39 21.99 8.88
N LYS A 199 7.67 22.39 8.86
CA LYS A 199 8.08 23.80 8.72
C LYS A 199 8.16 24.25 7.26
N GLY A 200 8.39 23.31 6.34
CA GLY A 200 8.85 23.61 4.98
C GLY A 200 10.34 23.32 4.85
N THR A 201 10.72 22.50 3.87
CA THR A 201 12.12 22.24 3.51
C THR A 201 12.72 23.34 2.64
N GLN A 202 11.87 24.13 1.99
CA GLN A 202 12.22 25.28 1.14
C GLN A 202 11.14 26.37 1.22
N VAL A 203 11.27 27.44 0.44
CA VAL A 203 10.18 28.43 0.27
C VAL A 203 9.56 28.37 -1.13
N ASN A 204 8.26 28.69 -1.21
CA ASN A 204 7.56 28.91 -2.48
C ASN A 204 7.78 30.35 -3.02
N GLU A 205 7.08 30.70 -4.10
CA GLU A 205 7.07 32.06 -4.70
C GLU A 205 6.61 33.16 -3.72
N GLU A 206 5.72 32.82 -2.79
CA GLU A 206 5.16 33.75 -1.79
C GLU A 206 6.09 33.92 -0.57
N GLY A 207 7.20 33.17 -0.50
CA GLY A 207 8.07 33.10 0.67
C GLY A 207 7.55 32.21 1.81
N ASN A 208 6.44 31.50 1.60
CA ASN A 208 5.86 30.56 2.56
C ASN A 208 6.65 29.23 2.55
N GLY A 209 6.74 28.59 3.72
CA GLY A 209 7.40 27.29 3.88
C GLY A 209 6.70 26.19 3.08
N ASP A 210 7.48 25.43 2.33
CA ASP A 210 6.98 24.44 1.37
C ASP A 210 7.88 23.19 1.36
N THR A 211 7.28 22.04 1.10
CA THR A 211 7.96 20.73 1.10
C THR A 211 7.46 19.93 -0.11
N PRO A 212 8.01 20.16 -1.31
CA PRO A 212 7.69 19.36 -2.48
C PRO A 212 8.27 17.95 -2.35
N VAL A 213 7.52 16.96 -2.81
CA VAL A 213 7.87 15.54 -2.71
C VAL A 213 7.55 14.81 -4.00
N LEU A 214 8.27 13.72 -4.21
CA LEU A 214 8.14 12.82 -5.35
C LEU A 214 8.00 11.38 -4.83
N LYS A 215 7.31 10.54 -5.58
CA LYS A 215 7.38 9.08 -5.42
C LYS A 215 7.38 8.40 -6.78
N ASP A 216 7.78 7.13 -6.80
CA ASP A 216 7.42 6.19 -7.86
C ASP A 216 6.39 5.20 -7.29
N GLY A 217 5.17 5.21 -7.82
CA GLY A 217 4.09 4.31 -7.39
C GLY A 217 3.82 3.22 -8.42
N ARG A 218 3.48 2.01 -7.99
CA ARG A 218 3.20 0.88 -8.90
C ARG A 218 2.08 1.17 -9.92
N THR A 219 1.04 1.89 -9.51
CA THR A 219 -0.14 2.16 -10.35
C THR A 219 -0.01 3.50 -11.06
N THR A 220 0.46 4.53 -10.36
CA THR A 220 0.56 5.89 -10.91
C THR A 220 1.91 6.21 -11.55
N GLY A 221 2.95 5.41 -11.35
CA GLY A 221 4.34 5.72 -11.69
C GLY A 221 4.86 6.93 -10.91
N ILE A 222 5.75 7.70 -11.55
CA ILE A 222 6.26 8.96 -11.01
C ILE A 222 5.13 9.98 -10.82
N THR A 223 4.99 10.51 -9.60
CA THR A 223 4.08 11.62 -9.27
C THR A 223 4.74 12.62 -8.33
N MET A 224 4.31 13.89 -8.41
CA MET A 224 4.76 14.99 -7.54
C MET A 224 3.63 15.51 -6.66
N GLY A 225 3.96 15.90 -5.43
CA GLY A 225 3.04 16.43 -4.43
C GLY A 225 3.72 17.37 -3.45
N ARG A 226 2.98 17.79 -2.43
CA ARG A 226 3.45 18.70 -1.38
C ARG A 226 3.03 18.18 -0.01
N VAL A 227 3.95 18.13 0.95
CA VAL A 227 3.62 17.81 2.34
C VAL A 227 2.90 19.00 2.98
N SER A 228 1.73 18.72 3.57
CA SER A 228 0.99 19.65 4.40
C SER A 228 1.79 20.03 5.66
N PRO A 229 1.83 21.30 6.09
CA PRO A 229 2.40 21.69 7.38
C PRO A 229 1.56 21.21 8.59
N ALA A 230 0.39 20.62 8.33
CA ALA A 230 -0.50 20.03 9.32
C ALA A 230 -0.68 18.52 9.13
N TRP A 231 -0.75 17.79 10.24
CA TRP A 231 -1.06 16.36 10.28
C TRP A 231 -2.48 16.09 9.79
N GLY A 232 -2.66 14.97 9.08
CA GLY A 232 -3.99 14.43 8.78
C GLY A 232 -4.39 13.35 9.76
N GLU A 233 -5.67 13.33 10.14
CA GLU A 233 -6.26 12.24 10.91
C GLU A 233 -7.31 11.51 10.07
N HIS A 234 -7.24 10.17 10.04
CA HIS A 234 -8.23 9.33 9.36
C HIS A 234 -8.44 8.01 10.13
N ASP A 235 -9.42 7.19 9.72
CA ASP A 235 -9.63 5.86 10.31
C ASP A 235 -8.95 4.80 9.45
N ILE A 236 -8.16 3.93 10.08
CA ILE A 236 -7.74 2.66 9.49
C ILE A 236 -8.64 1.53 10.00
N THR A 237 -8.93 0.56 9.15
CA THR A 237 -9.64 -0.67 9.55
C THR A 237 -8.61 -1.74 9.87
N MET A 238 -8.65 -2.25 11.10
CA MET A 238 -7.75 -3.27 11.62
C MET A 238 -8.15 -4.68 11.12
N PRO A 239 -7.28 -5.70 11.22
CA PRO A 239 -7.58 -7.06 10.78
C PRO A 239 -8.77 -7.73 11.50
N ASP A 240 -9.08 -7.30 12.73
CA ASP A 240 -10.23 -7.74 13.51
C ASP A 240 -11.54 -7.00 13.15
N GLY A 241 -11.50 -6.09 12.16
CA GLY A 241 -12.62 -5.25 11.75
C GLY A 241 -12.86 -4.02 12.65
N SER A 242 -12.08 -3.83 13.72
CA SER A 242 -12.13 -2.60 14.51
C SER A 242 -11.57 -1.42 13.71
N LYS A 243 -11.87 -0.20 14.17
CA LYS A 243 -11.31 1.03 13.58
C LYS A 243 -10.43 1.72 14.59
N LYS A 244 -9.25 2.16 14.14
CA LYS A 244 -8.35 3.03 14.91
C LYS A 244 -8.16 4.35 14.16
N ARG A 245 -8.15 5.47 14.89
CA ARG A 245 -7.79 6.78 14.34
C ARG A 245 -6.27 6.87 14.25
N THR A 246 -5.74 7.02 13.06
CA THR A 246 -4.31 7.27 12.82
C THR A 246 -4.04 8.75 12.56
N ARG A 247 -2.81 9.18 12.80
CA ARG A 247 -2.30 10.52 12.54
C ARG A 247 -1.06 10.45 11.64
N GLU A 248 -1.16 10.95 10.41
CA GLU A 248 -0.12 10.74 9.37
C GLU A 248 0.22 12.03 8.60
N LEU A 249 1.33 12.01 7.87
CA LEU A 249 1.65 13.10 6.94
C LEU A 249 0.54 13.17 5.88
N VAL A 250 0.16 14.37 5.49
CA VAL A 250 -0.74 14.61 4.36
C VAL A 250 0.08 15.10 3.18
N ILE A 251 -0.08 14.45 2.04
CA ILE A 251 0.48 14.88 0.76
C ILE A 251 -0.67 15.26 -0.15
N PHE A 252 -0.65 16.51 -0.63
CA PHE A 252 -1.54 16.99 -1.68
C PHE A 252 -0.87 16.80 -3.04
N ASN A 253 -1.67 16.51 -4.07
CA ASN A 253 -1.20 16.46 -5.46
C ASN A 253 -0.72 17.83 -5.96
N LEU A 254 0.36 17.86 -6.74
CA LEU A 254 0.90 19.11 -7.28
C LEU A 254 0.02 19.68 -8.40
N LYS A 255 -0.50 18.81 -9.27
CA LYS A 255 -1.42 19.17 -10.36
C LYS A 255 -2.83 18.68 -10.04
N LYS A 256 -3.81 19.59 -10.04
CA LYS A 256 -5.23 19.29 -9.79
C LYS A 256 -5.83 18.18 -10.66
N THR A 257 -5.29 17.94 -11.86
CA THR A 257 -5.76 16.95 -12.83
C THR A 257 -5.17 15.55 -12.65
N GLU A 258 -4.19 15.37 -11.75
CA GLU A 258 -3.47 14.12 -11.55
C GLU A 258 -3.52 13.77 -10.05
N ALA A 259 -3.93 12.55 -9.72
CA ALA A 259 -3.84 12.05 -8.35
C ALA A 259 -2.36 11.87 -7.95
N PHE A 260 -2.01 12.19 -6.71
CA PHE A 260 -0.69 11.84 -6.19
C PHE A 260 -0.55 10.33 -6.06
N SER A 261 -1.63 9.63 -5.70
CA SER A 261 -1.66 8.18 -5.57
C SER A 261 -2.96 7.52 -5.99
N GLN A 262 -2.88 6.23 -6.33
CA GLN A 262 -4.02 5.36 -6.56
C GLN A 262 -3.85 4.02 -5.85
N LYS A 263 -4.92 3.21 -5.85
CA LYS A 263 -4.90 1.84 -5.31
C LYS A 263 -3.78 1.04 -5.98
N GLY A 264 -2.88 0.50 -5.15
CA GLY A 264 -1.69 -0.24 -5.59
C GLY A 264 -0.37 0.49 -5.30
N ASP A 265 -0.42 1.79 -5.00
CA ASP A 265 0.77 2.57 -4.61
C ASP A 265 1.13 2.44 -3.11
N SER A 266 0.32 1.78 -2.28
CA SER A 266 0.63 1.55 -0.85
C SER A 266 1.97 0.81 -0.69
N GLY A 267 2.80 1.28 0.25
CA GLY A 267 4.18 0.83 0.44
C GLY A 267 5.21 1.56 -0.42
N SER A 268 4.82 2.48 -1.31
CA SER A 268 5.77 3.27 -2.10
C SER A 268 6.54 4.27 -1.21
N ALA A 269 7.84 4.41 -1.47
CA ALA A 269 8.67 5.42 -0.83
C ALA A 269 8.31 6.83 -1.35
N ILE A 270 8.07 7.76 -0.43
CA ILE A 270 7.93 9.18 -0.73
C ILE A 270 9.23 9.87 -0.31
N VAL A 271 9.80 10.67 -1.22
CA VAL A 271 11.08 11.36 -1.03
C VAL A 271 10.97 12.85 -1.28
N ARG A 272 11.83 13.65 -0.65
CA ARG A 272 12.14 15.02 -1.09
C ARG A 272 13.43 14.98 -1.90
N CYS A 273 13.55 15.84 -2.91
CA CYS A 273 14.74 15.95 -3.73
C CYS A 273 15.67 17.06 -3.19
N VAL A 274 16.98 16.83 -3.25
CA VAL A 274 18.03 17.68 -2.67
C VAL A 274 19.27 17.60 -3.56
N GLY A 275 19.47 18.59 -4.43
CA GLY A 275 20.40 18.45 -5.55
C GLY A 275 20.07 17.22 -6.40
N GLU A 276 21.09 16.44 -6.76
CA GLU A 276 20.97 15.20 -7.55
C GLU A 276 20.55 13.96 -6.72
N ARG A 277 20.15 14.15 -5.46
CA ARG A 277 19.82 13.06 -4.53
C ARG A 277 18.45 13.26 -3.90
N ALA A 278 18.02 12.26 -3.14
CA ALA A 278 16.78 12.30 -2.39
C ALA A 278 16.97 11.90 -0.92
N GLU A 279 16.05 12.39 -0.08
CA GLU A 279 15.92 11.97 1.32
C GLU A 279 14.50 11.43 1.54
N LEU A 280 14.39 10.34 2.29
CA LEU A 280 13.12 9.69 2.58
C LEU A 280 12.26 10.57 3.49
N VAL A 281 11.00 10.73 3.11
CA VAL A 281 9.97 11.52 3.82
C VAL A 281 9.03 10.60 4.57
N GLY A 282 8.60 9.52 3.91
CA GLY A 282 7.69 8.55 4.48
C GLY A 282 7.38 7.40 3.52
N MET A 283 6.49 6.53 3.97
CA MET A 283 5.94 5.43 3.16
C MET A 283 4.44 5.64 3.00
N LEU A 284 3.96 5.49 1.77
CA LEU A 284 2.55 5.70 1.43
C LEU A 284 1.68 4.61 2.08
N THR A 285 0.70 5.01 2.89
CA THR A 285 -0.25 4.08 3.52
C THR A 285 -1.54 4.01 2.74
N SER A 286 -2.23 5.14 2.61
CA SER A 286 -3.57 5.25 2.05
C SER A 286 -3.76 6.54 1.25
N GLY A 287 -4.88 6.65 0.54
CA GLY A 287 -5.25 7.85 -0.20
C GLY A 287 -6.76 7.94 -0.39
N ARG A 288 -7.26 9.16 -0.60
CA ARG A 288 -8.67 9.49 -0.83
C ARG A 288 -8.85 9.93 -2.28
N GLY A 289 -8.80 8.94 -3.17
CA GLY A 289 -8.58 9.13 -4.59
C GLY A 289 -9.65 9.90 -5.39
N GLU A 290 -9.44 9.88 -6.70
CA GLU A 290 -10.08 10.71 -7.73
C GLU A 290 -11.56 11.05 -7.48
N GLY A 291 -11.83 12.34 -7.29
CA GLY A 291 -13.17 12.88 -7.03
C GLY A 291 -13.22 14.00 -5.99
N TYR A 292 -12.13 14.22 -5.24
CA TYR A 292 -11.95 15.34 -4.34
C TYR A 292 -10.85 16.28 -4.86
N ASP A 293 -11.09 17.59 -4.79
CA ASP A 293 -10.08 18.64 -4.99
C ASP A 293 -9.82 19.29 -3.62
N PRO A 294 -8.64 19.14 -3.01
CA PRO A 294 -7.46 18.41 -3.51
C PRO A 294 -7.58 16.88 -3.33
N ASP A 295 -6.75 16.13 -4.08
CA ASP A 295 -6.47 14.72 -3.79
C ASP A 295 -5.60 14.64 -2.51
N ILE A 296 -5.89 13.66 -1.65
CA ILE A 296 -5.25 13.53 -0.34
C ILE A 296 -4.64 12.15 -0.23
N THR A 297 -3.31 12.11 -0.13
CA THR A 297 -2.55 10.92 0.21
C THR A 297 -2.03 11.02 1.64
N TRP A 298 -2.03 9.90 2.37
CA TRP A 298 -1.44 9.77 3.69
C TRP A 298 -0.17 8.94 3.66
N ALA A 299 0.77 9.27 4.55
CA ALA A 299 2.01 8.54 4.68
C ALA A 299 2.54 8.52 6.12
N THR A 300 3.05 7.37 6.53
CA THR A 300 3.79 7.22 7.78
C THR A 300 5.15 7.91 7.62
N PRO A 301 5.54 8.84 8.51
CA PRO A 301 6.83 9.50 8.40
C PRO A 301 7.99 8.50 8.52
N ALA A 302 9.03 8.70 7.71
CA ALA A 302 10.21 7.84 7.69
C ALA A 302 10.97 7.84 9.03
N GLU A 303 10.94 8.94 9.78
CA GLU A 303 11.48 9.04 11.14
C GLU A 303 10.80 8.09 12.14
N VAL A 304 9.50 7.81 11.95
CA VAL A 304 8.76 6.84 12.80
C VAL A 304 9.12 5.41 12.41
N LEU A 305 9.11 5.12 11.09
CA LEU A 305 9.53 3.82 10.56
C LEU A 305 10.99 3.48 10.94
N GLN A 306 11.85 4.50 11.05
CA GLN A 306 13.24 4.34 11.47
C GLN A 306 13.37 3.77 12.88
N GLN A 307 12.53 4.19 13.81
CA GLN A 307 12.55 3.68 15.18
C GLN A 307 12.16 2.20 15.21
N GLN A 308 11.18 1.81 14.38
CA GLN A 308 10.70 0.43 14.28
C GLN A 308 11.77 -0.52 13.71
N TRP A 309 12.43 -0.17 12.60
CA TRP A 309 13.50 -1.02 12.06
C TRP A 309 14.78 -0.96 12.92
N ALA A 310 15.10 0.18 13.54
CA ALA A 310 16.22 0.27 14.49
C ALA A 310 16.04 -0.62 15.72
N ALA A 311 14.80 -0.77 16.23
CA ALA A 311 14.48 -1.71 17.30
C ALA A 311 14.70 -3.18 16.89
N GLN A 312 14.69 -3.50 15.59
CA GLN A 312 15.05 -4.83 15.05
C GLN A 312 16.57 -4.96 14.76
N GLY A 313 17.38 -3.94 15.05
CA GLY A 313 18.82 -3.93 14.76
C GLY A 313 19.19 -3.49 13.34
N TYR A 314 18.26 -2.86 12.62
CA TYR A 314 18.43 -2.41 11.24
C TYR A 314 18.70 -0.89 11.19
N TYR A 315 19.71 -0.45 10.43
CA TYR A 315 20.10 0.96 10.30
C TYR A 315 20.41 1.33 8.85
N LEU A 316 20.10 2.57 8.45
CA LEU A 316 20.56 3.07 7.15
C LEU A 316 22.11 3.15 7.13
N PRO A 317 22.75 2.96 5.96
CA PRO A 317 24.20 3.07 5.87
C PRO A 317 24.69 4.42 6.42
N GLY A 318 25.73 4.41 7.26
CA GLY A 318 26.34 5.63 7.80
C GLY A 318 25.64 6.26 9.03
N THR A 319 24.61 5.63 9.60
CA THR A 319 23.96 6.08 10.86
C THR A 319 24.21 5.13 12.03
N GLY A 320 25.42 4.58 12.15
CA GLY A 320 25.82 3.61 13.19
C GLY A 320 27.16 3.95 13.83
#